data_AF-A0A8J7Y4I5-F1
#
_entry.id   AF-A0A8J7Y4I5-F1
#
_cell.length_a   1.000
_cell.length_b   1.000
_cell.length_c   1.000
_cell.angle_alpha   90.00
_cell.angle_beta   90.00
_cell.angle_gamma   90.00
#
_symmetry.space_group_name_H-M   'P 1'
#
loop_
_entity.id
_entity.type
_entity.pdbx_description
1 polymer ?
#
loop_
_entity_poly.entity_id
_entity_poly.type
_entity_poly.pdbx_seq_one_letter_code
_entity_poly.pdbx_strand_id
1 'polypeptide(L)'
;MEIKSSFARIGIVVLLLSTACISQKELTVEEWKQQLVFVTPPLGQDPTSMIAGISNVGILPVGAHFEVEAEYSGAVQGVSVDAHMAIGITVLERQVSRSELLTVLGVTIDSHYESQNEAVDVTVEGTEWLDGEGVPVRIEEEVTINVGGFDVPMGFMLNRTGENMCGDRECWVFMGTQTINLSGLGESRILGYLDKESGIVVRAMTSIGGEEVDTGFMEPPVTVDTFTWELGSQESVSTDRGRIKCQVIHLMDNSQKVGTLWVNKDIPIPVQIVRSYMSSYMDLNVTVTLVSYQV
;
A
#
# COMPACT_ATOMS: atom_id res chain seq x y z
N MET A 1 77.40 -31.97 -4.50
CA MET A 1 76.30 -32.76 -5.10
C MET A 1 75.64 -33.53 -3.98
N GLU A 2 74.36 -33.40 -3.64
CA GLU A 2 73.23 -32.69 -4.23
C GLU A 2 72.41 -32.06 -3.09
N ILE A 3 71.90 -30.85 -3.33
CA ILE A 3 70.84 -30.22 -2.54
C ILE A 3 69.54 -30.49 -3.32
N LYS A 4 68.58 -31.22 -2.74
CA LYS A 4 67.18 -31.33 -3.21
C LYS A 4 66.29 -31.31 -1.96
N SER A 5 65.78 -30.15 -1.58
CA SER A 5 64.47 -29.60 -1.95
C SER A 5 63.28 -30.48 -1.53
N SER A 6 62.55 -30.03 -0.51
CA SER A 6 61.09 -29.96 -0.62
C SER A 6 60.51 -29.15 0.54
N PHE A 7 60.48 -27.84 0.31
CA PHE A 7 59.69 -26.81 0.98
C PHE A 7 58.17 -27.00 0.75
N ALA A 8 57.68 -28.25 0.75
CA ALA A 8 56.33 -28.60 0.28
C ALA A 8 55.37 -28.99 1.42
N ARG A 9 55.44 -28.33 2.59
CA ARG A 9 54.53 -28.63 3.72
C ARG A 9 53.93 -27.42 4.45
N ILE A 10 54.06 -26.19 3.93
CA ILE A 10 53.44 -24.99 4.54
C ILE A 10 52.42 -24.31 3.59
N GLY A 11 52.23 -24.84 2.37
CA GLY A 11 51.41 -24.21 1.33
C GLY A 11 49.98 -24.72 1.13
N ILE A 12 49.45 -25.62 1.98
CA ILE A 12 48.10 -26.23 1.80
C ILE A 12 47.29 -26.21 3.10
N VAL A 13 47.41 -25.13 3.88
CA VAL A 13 46.43 -24.80 4.95
C VAL A 13 45.91 -23.36 4.81
N VAL A 14 46.49 -22.55 3.92
CA VAL A 14 46.02 -21.18 3.65
C VAL A 14 44.91 -21.14 2.56
N LEU A 15 44.61 -22.27 1.92
CA LEU A 15 43.68 -22.34 0.78
C LEU A 15 42.26 -22.86 1.11
N LEU A 16 41.93 -23.01 2.39
CA LEU A 16 40.58 -23.36 2.86
C LEU A 16 39.95 -22.29 3.76
N LEU A 17 40.59 -21.12 3.87
CA LEU A 17 40.09 -19.95 4.58
C LEU A 17 39.93 -18.73 3.65
N SER A 18 39.88 -18.94 2.33
CA SER A 18 39.01 -18.10 1.51
C SER A 18 37.59 -18.50 1.89
N THR A 19 37.15 -17.98 3.04
CA THR A 19 35.76 -17.68 3.31
C THR A 19 35.16 -17.30 1.97
N ALA A 20 34.33 -18.18 1.43
CA ALA A 20 33.28 -17.74 0.55
C ALA A 20 32.49 -16.74 1.39
N CYS A 21 32.96 -15.48 1.39
CA CYS A 21 32.07 -14.35 1.31
C CYS A 21 31.26 -14.65 0.07
N ILE A 22 30.23 -15.48 0.23
CA ILE A 22 29.03 -15.40 -0.58
C ILE A 22 28.55 -13.99 -0.25
N SER A 23 29.10 -13.02 -0.97
CA SER A 23 28.59 -11.67 -1.02
C SER A 23 27.13 -11.89 -1.34
N GLN A 24 26.24 -11.66 -0.37
CA GLN A 24 24.81 -11.63 -0.66
C GLN A 24 24.69 -10.65 -1.82
N LYS A 25 24.25 -11.14 -2.99
CA LYS A 25 24.08 -10.31 -4.16
C LYS A 25 23.17 -9.16 -3.75
N GLU A 26 23.72 -7.95 -3.69
CA GLU A 26 22.93 -6.75 -3.52
C GLU A 26 22.11 -6.58 -4.79
N LEU A 27 20.80 -6.41 -4.61
CA LEU A 27 19.88 -6.23 -5.71
C LEU A 27 19.98 -4.78 -6.21
N THR A 28 19.86 -4.63 -7.52
CA THR A 28 19.75 -3.32 -8.18
C THR A 28 18.41 -2.67 -7.87
N VAL A 29 18.31 -1.36 -8.12
CA VAL A 29 17.05 -0.60 -7.97
C VAL A 29 15.91 -1.25 -8.77
N GLU A 30 16.15 -1.65 -10.02
CA GLU A 30 15.13 -2.27 -10.86
C GLU A 30 14.69 -3.63 -10.34
N GLU A 31 15.63 -4.44 -9.84
CA GLU A 31 15.30 -5.72 -9.20
C GLU A 31 14.44 -5.50 -7.95
N TRP A 32 14.70 -4.44 -7.15
CA TRP A 32 13.83 -4.08 -6.03
C TRP A 32 12.43 -3.65 -6.48
N LYS A 33 12.32 -2.77 -7.48
CA LYS A 33 11.01 -2.33 -8.01
C LYS A 33 10.17 -3.51 -8.52
N GLN A 34 10.79 -4.53 -9.10
CA GLN A 34 10.11 -5.70 -9.66
C GLN A 34 9.68 -6.76 -8.64
N GLN A 35 10.21 -6.73 -7.42
CA GLN A 35 9.91 -7.75 -6.40
C GLN A 35 9.11 -7.21 -5.20
N LEU A 36 8.95 -5.89 -5.12
CA LEU A 36 8.23 -5.25 -4.03
C LEU A 36 6.77 -4.98 -4.39
N VAL A 37 5.90 -5.28 -3.43
CA VAL A 37 4.49 -4.92 -3.39
C VAL A 37 4.35 -3.73 -2.47
N PHE A 38 3.67 -2.69 -2.95
CA PHE A 38 3.38 -1.51 -2.15
C PHE A 38 1.90 -1.48 -1.82
N VAL A 39 1.61 -1.13 -0.57
CA VAL A 39 0.27 -0.70 -0.16
C VAL A 39 0.32 0.80 -0.01
N THR A 40 -0.59 1.46 -0.71
CA THR A 40 -0.91 2.87 -0.56
C THR A 40 -2.15 2.94 0.31
N PRO A 41 -1.98 3.18 1.62
CA PRO A 41 -3.11 3.20 2.53
C PRO A 41 -4.03 4.40 2.22
N PRO A 42 -5.36 4.22 2.33
CA PRO A 42 -6.35 5.22 1.94
C PRO A 42 -6.19 6.54 2.70
N LEU A 43 -6.47 7.66 2.01
CA LEU A 43 -6.25 9.01 2.54
C LEU A 43 -7.55 9.79 2.84
N GLY A 44 -8.69 9.31 2.37
CA GLY A 44 -9.96 9.98 2.60
C GLY A 44 -10.76 9.33 3.74
N GLN A 45 -11.84 10.02 4.13
CA GLN A 45 -12.75 9.61 5.20
C GLN A 45 -14.09 9.09 4.65
N ASP A 46 -14.27 9.13 3.33
CA ASP A 46 -15.46 8.58 2.69
C ASP A 46 -15.22 7.11 2.32
N PRO A 47 -16.27 6.28 2.26
CA PRO A 47 -16.08 4.85 2.03
C PRO A 47 -15.42 4.49 0.69
N THR A 48 -15.50 5.34 -0.33
CA THR A 48 -14.85 5.06 -1.62
C THR A 48 -13.39 5.42 -1.62
N SER A 49 -12.98 6.35 -0.77
CA SER A 49 -11.58 6.65 -0.52
C SER A 49 -10.92 5.69 0.45
N MET A 50 -11.63 4.67 0.96
CA MET A 50 -11.10 3.57 1.79
C MET A 50 -10.50 2.41 0.96
N ILE A 51 -10.56 2.47 -0.36
CA ILE A 51 -9.93 1.47 -1.22
C ILE A 51 -8.41 1.60 -1.09
N ALA A 52 -7.74 0.54 -0.64
CA ALA A 52 -6.29 0.52 -0.56
C ALA A 52 -5.69 0.35 -1.97
N GLY A 53 -4.76 1.22 -2.34
CA GLY A 53 -4.00 1.03 -3.58
C GLY A 53 -2.96 -0.07 -3.38
N ILE A 54 -2.92 -1.11 -4.23
CA ILE A 54 -1.94 -2.19 -4.12
C ILE A 54 -1.25 -2.40 -5.46
N SER A 55 0.07 -2.20 -5.49
CA SER A 55 0.87 -2.42 -6.70
C SER A 55 1.62 -3.75 -6.68
N ASN A 56 1.82 -4.33 -7.86
CA ASN A 56 2.58 -5.57 -8.07
C ASN A 56 2.09 -6.81 -7.29
N VAL A 57 0.82 -6.85 -6.89
CA VAL A 57 0.26 -7.95 -6.08
C VAL A 57 0.44 -9.34 -6.71
N GLY A 58 0.57 -9.42 -8.05
CA GLY A 58 0.82 -10.66 -8.78
C GLY A 58 2.11 -11.40 -8.39
N ILE A 59 3.04 -10.74 -7.69
CA ILE A 59 4.27 -11.35 -7.15
C ILE A 59 3.95 -12.30 -5.98
N LEU A 60 2.90 -12.00 -5.22
CA LEU A 60 2.55 -12.77 -4.01
C LEU A 60 1.91 -14.11 -4.38
N PRO A 61 2.31 -15.22 -3.72
CA PRO A 61 1.65 -16.49 -3.89
C PRO A 61 0.23 -16.47 -3.30
N VAL A 62 -0.64 -17.34 -3.80
CA VAL A 62 -1.94 -17.61 -3.16
C VAL A 62 -1.71 -18.13 -1.74
N GLY A 63 -2.47 -17.60 -0.77
CA GLY A 63 -2.31 -17.86 0.65
C GLY A 63 -1.39 -16.87 1.37
N ALA A 64 -0.65 -16.02 0.64
CA ALA A 64 0.13 -14.96 1.27
C ALA A 64 -0.79 -14.01 2.04
N HIS A 65 -0.42 -13.72 3.29
CA HIS A 65 -1.12 -12.80 4.16
C HIS A 65 -0.13 -11.82 4.77
N PHE A 66 -0.50 -10.54 4.83
CA PHE A 66 0.31 -9.53 5.47
C PHE A 66 -0.53 -8.42 6.08
N GLU A 67 0.01 -7.80 7.12
CA GLU A 67 -0.61 -6.68 7.81
C GLU A 67 0.40 -5.53 7.90
N VAL A 68 -0.09 -4.33 7.61
CA VAL A 68 0.66 -3.09 7.75
C VAL A 68 -0.08 -2.12 8.66
N GLU A 69 0.68 -1.35 9.42
CA GLU A 69 0.18 -0.20 10.18
C GLU A 69 0.61 1.07 9.46
N ALA A 70 -0.34 1.97 9.21
CA ALA A 70 -0.13 3.28 8.63
C ALA A 70 -0.43 4.36 9.67
N GLU A 71 0.55 5.23 9.90
CA GLU A 71 0.45 6.40 10.77
C GLU A 71 0.51 7.66 9.91
N TYR A 72 -0.43 8.56 10.13
CA TYR A 72 -0.54 9.83 9.44
C TYR A 72 -0.41 10.98 10.43
N SER A 73 0.43 11.96 10.09
CA SER A 73 0.49 13.20 10.87
C SER A 73 0.69 14.39 9.95
N GLY A 74 0.04 15.51 10.25
CA GLY A 74 0.20 16.76 9.50
C GLY A 74 -1.15 17.43 9.25
N ALA A 75 -1.36 17.93 8.04
CA ALA A 75 -2.58 18.62 7.67
C ALA A 75 -3.00 18.39 6.22
N VAL A 76 -4.31 18.29 6.01
CA VAL A 76 -4.97 18.29 4.69
C VAL A 76 -5.95 19.45 4.66
N GLN A 77 -5.84 20.31 3.65
CA GLN A 77 -6.60 21.56 3.50
C GLN A 77 -6.57 22.47 4.73
N GLY A 78 -5.45 22.45 5.47
CA GLY A 78 -5.27 23.21 6.71
C GLY A 78 -5.95 22.61 7.94
N VAL A 79 -6.60 21.44 7.82
CA VAL A 79 -7.14 20.67 8.94
C VAL A 79 -6.09 19.67 9.40
N SER A 80 -5.78 19.66 10.69
CA SER A 80 -4.86 18.69 11.27
C SER A 80 -5.41 17.28 11.07
N VAL A 81 -4.55 16.37 10.62
CA VAL A 81 -4.87 14.95 10.49
C VAL A 81 -3.90 14.20 11.38
N ASP A 82 -4.46 13.45 12.33
CA ASP A 82 -3.77 12.40 13.07
C ASP A 82 -4.64 11.14 12.92
N ALA A 83 -4.07 10.11 12.32
CA ALA A 83 -4.80 8.88 12.02
C ALA A 83 -3.87 7.68 12.13
N HIS A 84 -4.43 6.61 12.68
CA HIS A 84 -3.80 5.30 12.75
C HIS A 84 -4.68 4.29 12.03
N MET A 85 -4.07 3.44 11.20
CA MET A 85 -4.78 2.48 10.38
C MET A 85 -4.02 1.17 10.31
N ALA A 86 -4.67 0.05 10.61
CA ALA A 86 -4.19 -1.29 10.32
C ALA A 86 -4.85 -1.81 9.05
N ILE A 87 -4.06 -2.34 8.11
CA ILE A 87 -4.54 -2.94 6.86
C ILE A 87 -4.03 -4.37 6.78
N GLY A 88 -4.95 -5.33 6.75
CA GLY A 88 -4.67 -6.74 6.49
C GLY A 88 -5.07 -7.13 5.08
N ILE A 89 -4.16 -7.78 4.35
CA ILE A 89 -4.37 -8.24 2.98
C ILE A 89 -4.04 -9.73 2.89
N THR A 90 -4.93 -10.49 2.25
CA THR A 90 -4.75 -11.93 1.99
C THR A 90 -4.98 -12.24 0.52
N VAL A 91 -4.04 -12.92 -0.14
CA VAL A 91 -4.24 -13.42 -1.50
C VAL A 91 -5.09 -14.70 -1.44
N LEU A 92 -6.38 -14.59 -1.74
CA LEU A 92 -7.33 -15.70 -1.60
C LEU A 92 -7.21 -16.70 -2.75
N GLU A 93 -7.19 -16.21 -3.99
CA GLU A 93 -7.12 -17.02 -5.18
C GLU A 93 -6.70 -16.21 -6.42
N ARG A 94 -6.54 -16.89 -7.55
CA ARG A 94 -6.44 -16.25 -8.86
C ARG A 94 -7.51 -16.81 -9.79
N GLN A 95 -8.31 -15.91 -10.37
CA GLN A 95 -9.37 -16.29 -11.30
C GLN A 95 -9.09 -15.77 -12.70
N VAL A 96 -9.61 -16.45 -13.72
CA VAL A 96 -9.64 -15.90 -15.08
C VAL A 96 -11.05 -15.41 -15.36
N SER A 97 -11.20 -14.11 -15.64
CA SER A 97 -12.47 -13.49 -16.01
C SER A 97 -12.31 -12.78 -17.34
N ARG A 98 -13.16 -13.10 -18.34
CA ARG A 98 -13.15 -12.45 -19.67
C ARG A 98 -11.75 -12.39 -20.35
N SER A 99 -10.93 -13.41 -20.13
CA SER A 99 -9.54 -13.53 -20.64
C SER A 99 -8.48 -12.73 -19.87
N GLU A 100 -8.84 -12.12 -18.75
CA GLU A 100 -7.94 -11.43 -17.85
C GLU A 100 -7.70 -12.27 -16.59
N LEU A 101 -6.44 -12.37 -16.15
CA LEU A 101 -6.09 -13.01 -14.88
C LEU A 101 -6.27 -11.99 -13.78
N LEU A 102 -7.18 -12.27 -12.85
CA LEU A 102 -7.41 -11.45 -11.67
C LEU A 102 -6.80 -12.09 -10.43
N THR A 103 -6.27 -11.26 -9.56
CA THR A 103 -5.87 -11.62 -8.20
C THR A 103 -7.00 -11.23 -7.24
N VAL A 104 -7.53 -12.20 -6.50
CA VAL A 104 -8.62 -11.99 -5.55
C VAL A 104 -8.02 -11.83 -4.16
N LEU A 105 -8.32 -10.72 -3.51
CA LEU A 105 -7.83 -10.39 -2.19
C LEU A 105 -8.95 -10.36 -1.17
N GLY A 106 -8.66 -10.83 0.04
CA GLY A 106 -9.41 -10.48 1.24
C GLY A 106 -8.76 -9.25 1.86
N VAL A 107 -9.55 -8.24 2.18
CA VAL A 107 -9.10 -6.96 2.71
C VAL A 107 -9.78 -6.70 4.05
N THR A 108 -8.98 -6.25 5.01
CA THR A 108 -9.44 -5.76 6.31
C THR A 108 -8.77 -4.44 6.60
N ILE A 109 -9.52 -3.43 7.05
CA ILE A 109 -8.99 -2.13 7.44
C ILE A 109 -9.61 -1.75 8.78
N ASP A 110 -8.79 -1.47 9.78
CA ASP A 110 -9.23 -0.88 11.05
C ASP A 110 -8.57 0.49 11.17
N SER A 111 -9.33 1.56 11.13
CA SER A 111 -8.82 2.93 11.24
C SER A 111 -9.48 3.71 12.36
N HIS A 112 -8.67 4.57 12.98
CA HIS A 112 -9.08 5.52 14.00
C HIS A 112 -8.72 6.92 13.53
N TYR A 113 -9.73 7.78 13.41
CA TYR A 113 -9.56 9.19 13.03
C TYR A 113 -9.96 10.08 14.19
N GLU A 114 -9.10 11.03 14.52
CA GLU A 114 -9.47 12.13 15.41
C GLU A 114 -9.70 13.41 14.57
N SER A 115 -10.93 13.91 14.55
CA SER A 115 -11.27 15.18 13.90
C SER A 115 -12.15 16.02 14.81
N GLN A 116 -11.74 17.27 15.07
CA GLN A 116 -12.54 18.24 15.83
C GLN A 116 -13.02 17.78 17.22
N ASN A 117 -12.24 16.94 17.92
CA ASN A 117 -12.56 16.27 19.19
C ASN A 117 -13.63 15.16 19.12
N GLU A 118 -13.94 14.67 17.92
CA GLU A 118 -14.70 13.44 17.73
C GLU A 118 -13.76 12.35 17.22
N ALA A 119 -13.78 11.21 17.91
CA ALA A 119 -13.14 9.99 17.47
C ALA A 119 -14.11 9.23 16.57
N VAL A 120 -13.63 8.84 15.40
CA VAL A 120 -14.37 8.03 14.44
C VAL A 120 -13.56 6.76 14.19
N ASP A 121 -14.11 5.62 14.60
CA ASP A 121 -13.55 4.32 14.27
C ASP A 121 -14.22 3.81 13.00
N VAL A 122 -13.43 3.30 12.06
CA VAL A 122 -13.92 2.69 10.83
C VAL A 122 -13.32 1.30 10.70
N THR A 123 -14.17 0.31 10.50
CA THR A 123 -13.74 -1.07 10.21
C THR A 123 -14.27 -1.46 8.83
N VAL A 124 -13.40 -1.95 7.95
CA VAL A 124 -13.73 -2.46 6.61
C VAL A 124 -13.36 -3.93 6.55
N GLU A 125 -14.24 -4.77 6.03
CA GLU A 125 -13.93 -6.17 5.69
C GLU A 125 -14.54 -6.50 4.33
N GLY A 126 -13.77 -7.10 3.44
CA GLY A 126 -14.29 -7.44 2.13
C GLY A 126 -13.34 -8.16 1.19
N THR A 127 -13.71 -8.11 -0.08
CA THR A 127 -13.00 -8.76 -1.18
C THR A 127 -12.79 -7.78 -2.32
N GLU A 128 -11.56 -7.74 -2.83
CA GLU A 128 -11.18 -6.98 -4.01
C GLU A 128 -10.68 -7.91 -5.13
N TRP A 129 -11.07 -7.62 -6.37
CA TRP A 129 -10.59 -8.32 -7.56
C TRP A 129 -9.71 -7.40 -8.37
N LEU A 130 -8.40 -7.62 -8.36
CA LEU A 130 -7.43 -6.77 -9.05
C LEU A 130 -7.00 -7.42 -10.37
N ASP A 131 -6.78 -6.62 -11.40
CA ASP A 131 -6.17 -7.09 -12.65
C ASP A 131 -4.66 -7.31 -12.54
N GLY A 132 -4.01 -7.61 -13.68
CA GLY A 132 -2.57 -7.88 -13.74
C GLY A 132 -1.69 -6.68 -13.36
N GLU A 133 -2.22 -5.46 -13.40
CA GLU A 133 -1.52 -4.23 -13.03
C GLU A 133 -1.75 -3.87 -11.56
N GLY A 134 -2.63 -4.59 -10.85
CA GLY A 134 -3.04 -4.26 -9.48
C GLY A 134 -4.14 -3.21 -9.44
N VAL A 135 -4.92 -3.05 -10.52
CA VAL A 135 -6.06 -2.12 -10.54
C VAL A 135 -7.34 -2.88 -10.19
N PRO A 136 -8.18 -2.37 -9.27
CA PRO A 136 -9.44 -3.03 -8.94
C PRO A 136 -10.40 -3.11 -10.15
N VAL A 137 -11.06 -4.24 -10.30
CA VAL A 137 -12.10 -4.51 -11.30
C VAL A 137 -13.47 -4.62 -10.63
N ARG A 138 -13.49 -5.16 -9.41
CA ARG A 138 -14.66 -5.26 -8.54
C ARG A 138 -14.21 -5.15 -7.09
N ILE A 139 -15.06 -4.56 -6.25
CA ILE A 139 -14.85 -4.39 -4.82
C ILE A 139 -16.16 -4.70 -4.13
N GLU A 140 -16.11 -5.53 -3.09
CA GLU A 140 -17.26 -5.89 -2.25
C GLU A 140 -16.85 -5.86 -0.79
N GLU A 141 -17.37 -4.89 -0.04
CA GLU A 141 -16.92 -4.60 1.32
C GLU A 141 -18.09 -4.27 2.24
N GLU A 142 -17.97 -4.67 3.49
CA GLU A 142 -18.80 -4.20 4.59
C GLU A 142 -17.97 -3.21 5.42
N VAL A 143 -18.54 -2.06 5.71
CA VAL A 143 -17.92 -1.00 6.52
C VAL A 143 -18.80 -0.73 7.72
N THR A 144 -18.19 -0.64 8.89
CA THR A 144 -18.85 -0.13 10.08
C THR A 144 -18.15 1.15 10.50
N ILE A 145 -18.90 2.25 10.60
CA ILE A 145 -18.41 3.51 11.17
C ILE A 145 -18.99 3.64 12.57
N ASN A 146 -18.15 3.77 13.59
CA ASN A 146 -18.56 4.15 14.94
C ASN A 146 -18.45 5.67 15.10
N VAL A 147 -19.59 6.34 15.32
CA VAL A 147 -19.61 7.77 15.65
C VAL A 147 -20.29 7.95 16.99
N GLY A 148 -19.55 8.43 17.99
CA GLY A 148 -20.10 8.69 19.33
C GLY A 148 -20.70 7.45 20.02
N GLY A 149 -20.16 6.27 19.75
CA GLY A 149 -20.63 4.99 20.31
C GLY A 149 -21.79 4.34 19.56
N PHE A 150 -22.18 4.87 18.39
CA PHE A 150 -23.19 4.28 17.52
C PHE A 150 -22.55 3.68 16.27
N ASP A 151 -22.80 2.38 16.06
CA ASP A 151 -22.35 1.67 14.85
C ASP A 151 -23.29 1.94 13.69
N VAL A 152 -22.72 2.36 12.57
CA VAL A 152 -23.40 2.56 11.29
C VAL A 152 -22.86 1.52 10.29
N PRO A 153 -23.52 0.35 10.18
CA PRO A 153 -23.14 -0.67 9.22
C PRO A 153 -23.57 -0.27 7.80
N MET A 154 -22.66 -0.49 6.85
CA MET A 154 -22.82 -0.17 5.45
C MET A 154 -22.22 -1.27 4.58
N GLY A 155 -22.86 -1.59 3.45
CA GLY A 155 -22.30 -2.49 2.45
C GLY A 155 -21.97 -1.74 1.15
N PHE A 156 -20.88 -2.10 0.49
CA PHE A 156 -20.36 -1.49 -0.74
C PHE A 156 -20.16 -2.55 -1.80
N MET A 157 -20.62 -2.23 -3.01
CA MET A 157 -20.31 -3.04 -4.19
C MET A 157 -19.99 -2.10 -5.32
N LEU A 158 -18.72 -2.06 -5.75
CA LEU A 158 -18.25 -1.22 -6.85
C LEU A 158 -17.72 -2.09 -7.98
N ASN A 159 -17.99 -1.70 -9.21
CA ASN A 159 -17.45 -2.35 -10.40
C ASN A 159 -16.77 -1.30 -11.29
N ARG A 160 -15.62 -1.65 -11.87
CA ARG A 160 -14.98 -0.86 -12.91
C ARG A 160 -15.88 -0.87 -14.15
N THR A 161 -16.42 0.29 -14.53
CA THR A 161 -17.36 0.43 -15.65
C THR A 161 -16.77 1.10 -16.87
N GLY A 162 -15.63 1.76 -16.76
CA GLY A 162 -14.95 2.36 -17.90
C GLY A 162 -13.76 3.22 -17.53
N GLU A 163 -13.44 4.15 -18.41
CA GLU A 163 -12.35 5.12 -18.29
C GLU A 163 -12.87 6.51 -18.61
N ASN A 164 -12.36 7.54 -17.93
CA ASN A 164 -12.71 8.93 -18.22
C ASN A 164 -11.60 9.88 -17.74
N MET A 165 -11.69 11.15 -18.14
CA MET A 165 -10.85 12.21 -17.59
C MET A 165 -11.51 12.78 -16.33
N CYS A 166 -10.74 12.97 -15.26
CA CYS A 166 -11.13 13.78 -14.12
C CYS A 166 -10.11 14.91 -13.93
N GLY A 167 -10.50 16.14 -14.27
CA GLY A 167 -9.53 17.23 -14.43
C GLY A 167 -8.65 16.99 -15.65
N ASP A 168 -7.33 16.94 -15.45
CA ASP A 168 -6.30 16.62 -16.45
C ASP A 168 -5.74 15.20 -16.29
N ARG A 169 -6.34 14.38 -15.41
CA ARG A 169 -5.92 13.00 -15.13
C ARG A 169 -6.76 11.97 -15.86
N GLU A 170 -6.12 10.92 -16.37
CA GLU A 170 -6.82 9.73 -16.85
C GLU A 170 -7.22 8.86 -15.67
N CYS A 171 -8.49 8.46 -15.61
CA CYS A 171 -9.03 7.69 -14.49
C CYS A 171 -9.79 6.45 -14.96
N TRP A 172 -9.72 5.40 -14.15
CA TRP A 172 -10.71 4.33 -14.15
C TRP A 172 -11.99 4.81 -13.46
N VAL A 173 -13.13 4.46 -14.02
CA VAL A 173 -14.44 4.81 -13.49
C VAL A 173 -15.06 3.60 -12.81
N PHE A 174 -15.48 3.78 -11.57
CA PHE A 174 -16.17 2.77 -10.78
C PHE A 174 -17.60 3.21 -10.53
N MET A 175 -18.53 2.28 -10.68
CA MET A 175 -19.93 2.52 -10.33
C MET A 175 -20.46 1.40 -9.48
N GLY A 176 -21.37 1.75 -8.59
CA GLY A 176 -21.96 0.77 -7.71
C GLY A 176 -22.97 1.33 -6.74
N THR A 177 -23.21 0.54 -5.71
CA THR A 177 -24.23 0.81 -4.72
C THR A 177 -23.62 0.75 -3.33
N GLN A 178 -24.07 1.66 -2.47
CA GLN A 178 -23.87 1.57 -1.04
C GLN A 178 -25.21 1.33 -0.36
N THR A 179 -25.26 0.44 0.60
CA THR A 179 -26.45 0.18 1.41
C THR A 179 -26.16 0.60 2.83
N ILE A 180 -26.90 1.56 3.36
CA ILE A 180 -26.77 1.97 4.78
C ILE A 180 -27.85 1.23 5.55
N ASN A 181 -27.48 0.35 6.49
CA ASN A 181 -28.44 -0.46 7.22
C ASN A 181 -28.97 0.29 8.46
N LEU A 182 -29.56 1.47 8.21
CA LEU A 182 -30.26 2.31 9.18
C LEU A 182 -31.69 2.58 8.70
N SER A 183 -32.64 2.58 9.63
CA SER A 183 -34.07 2.73 9.31
C SER A 183 -34.35 4.00 8.51
N GLY A 184 -34.69 3.86 7.23
CA GLY A 184 -35.11 4.95 6.34
C GLY A 184 -34.02 5.51 5.41
N LEU A 185 -32.77 5.04 5.51
CA LEU A 185 -31.72 5.34 4.54
C LEU A 185 -31.68 4.19 3.53
N GLY A 186 -32.00 4.50 2.26
CA GLY A 186 -32.07 3.51 1.19
C GLY A 186 -30.71 3.17 0.57
N GLU A 187 -30.76 2.41 -0.52
CA GLU A 187 -29.63 2.18 -1.43
C GLU A 187 -29.18 3.52 -2.05
N SER A 188 -27.91 3.87 -1.86
CA SER A 188 -27.25 5.00 -2.50
C SER A 188 -26.44 4.53 -3.71
N ARG A 189 -26.24 5.43 -4.67
CA ARG A 189 -25.39 5.17 -5.83
C ARG A 189 -24.05 5.86 -5.65
N ILE A 190 -23.00 5.16 -6.05
CA ILE A 190 -21.63 5.65 -6.01
C ILE A 190 -21.06 5.68 -7.43
N LEU A 191 -20.36 6.77 -7.73
CA LEU A 191 -19.52 6.93 -8.91
C LEU A 191 -18.14 7.44 -8.45
N GLY A 192 -17.10 6.61 -8.59
CA GLY A 192 -15.73 6.91 -8.18
C GLY A 192 -14.77 7.03 -9.38
N TYR A 193 -13.75 7.87 -9.25
CA TYR A 193 -12.68 8.05 -10.22
C TYR A 193 -11.35 7.69 -9.58
N LEU A 194 -10.74 6.60 -10.04
CA LEU A 194 -9.41 6.15 -9.60
C LEU A 194 -8.38 6.62 -10.62
N ASP A 195 -7.44 7.46 -10.22
CA ASP A 195 -6.38 7.93 -11.10
C ASP A 195 -5.47 6.77 -11.53
N LYS A 196 -5.20 6.66 -12.84
CA LYS A 196 -4.45 5.53 -13.42
C LYS A 196 -2.98 5.52 -13.02
N GLU A 197 -2.39 6.69 -12.79
CA GLU A 197 -0.98 6.82 -12.46
C GLU A 197 -0.73 6.47 -10.98
N SER A 198 -1.56 7.01 -10.08
CA SER A 198 -1.38 6.85 -8.64
C SER A 198 -2.12 5.65 -8.03
N GLY A 199 -3.17 5.14 -8.69
CA GLY A 199 -4.03 4.10 -8.14
C GLY A 199 -4.85 4.57 -6.93
N ILE A 200 -5.15 5.87 -6.84
CA ILE A 200 -5.87 6.51 -5.72
C ILE A 200 -7.18 7.12 -6.23
N VAL A 201 -8.22 7.08 -5.40
CA VAL A 201 -9.50 7.74 -5.71
C VAL A 201 -9.34 9.25 -5.61
N VAL A 202 -9.52 9.95 -6.73
CA VAL A 202 -9.35 11.40 -6.86
C VAL A 202 -10.67 12.16 -6.88
N ARG A 203 -11.80 11.47 -7.01
CA ARG A 203 -13.15 12.05 -6.88
C ARG A 203 -14.18 10.96 -6.65
N ALA A 204 -15.15 11.26 -5.80
CA ALA A 204 -16.32 10.41 -5.58
C ALA A 204 -17.60 11.25 -5.59
N MET A 205 -18.64 10.70 -6.23
CA MET A 205 -19.99 11.24 -6.21
C MET A 205 -20.91 10.19 -5.61
N THR A 206 -21.64 10.59 -4.56
CA THR A 206 -22.60 9.72 -3.87
C THR A 206 -23.98 10.34 -3.93
N SER A 207 -25.00 9.55 -4.29
CA SER A 207 -26.40 9.99 -4.27
C SER A 207 -27.17 9.27 -3.18
N ILE A 208 -27.58 9.99 -2.13
CA ILE A 208 -28.30 9.45 -0.97
C ILE A 208 -29.67 10.15 -0.89
N GLY A 209 -30.76 9.39 -0.97
CA GLY A 209 -32.11 9.96 -0.83
C GLY A 209 -32.49 11.01 -1.88
N GLY A 210 -31.78 11.06 -3.01
CA GLY A 210 -31.96 12.06 -4.07
C GLY A 210 -31.07 13.30 -3.94
N GLU A 211 -30.28 13.42 -2.88
CA GLU A 211 -29.24 14.44 -2.74
C GLU A 211 -27.91 13.90 -3.26
N GLU A 212 -27.17 14.73 -4.00
CA GLU A 212 -25.86 14.40 -4.53
C GLU A 212 -24.77 15.10 -3.71
N VAL A 213 -23.80 14.32 -3.24
CA VAL A 213 -22.59 14.80 -2.59
C VAL A 213 -21.41 14.49 -3.50
N ASP A 214 -20.61 15.51 -3.80
CA ASP A 214 -19.42 15.41 -4.63
C ASP A 214 -18.22 15.85 -3.81
N THR A 215 -17.21 14.99 -3.70
CA THR A 215 -15.95 15.32 -3.01
C THR A 215 -15.16 16.42 -3.73
N GLY A 216 -15.46 16.66 -5.01
CA GLY A 216 -14.62 17.42 -5.91
C GLY A 216 -13.36 16.64 -6.31
N PHE A 217 -12.56 17.23 -7.19
CA PHE A 217 -11.26 16.68 -7.57
C PHE A 217 -10.24 16.91 -6.44
N MET A 218 -9.56 15.84 -6.06
CA MET A 218 -8.46 15.83 -5.13
C MET A 218 -7.22 15.36 -5.86
N GLU A 219 -6.21 16.23 -5.94
CA GLU A 219 -4.94 15.84 -6.53
C GLU A 219 -4.33 14.69 -5.70
N PRO A 220 -3.98 13.56 -6.33
CA PRO A 220 -3.45 12.43 -5.60
C PRO A 220 -2.02 12.74 -5.12
N PRO A 221 -1.59 12.17 -3.99
CA PRO A 221 -0.17 12.15 -3.68
C PRO A 221 0.61 11.43 -4.79
N VAL A 222 1.80 11.93 -5.10
CA VAL A 222 2.76 11.26 -5.99
C VAL A 222 3.03 9.83 -5.47
N THR A 223 3.20 8.80 -6.29
CA THR A 223 3.47 7.42 -5.83
C THR A 223 4.94 7.10 -5.70
N VAL A 224 5.29 6.05 -4.93
CA VAL A 224 6.69 5.70 -4.60
C VAL A 224 7.53 5.36 -5.83
N ASP A 225 6.92 4.77 -6.85
CA ASP A 225 7.52 4.31 -8.10
C ASP A 225 7.98 5.46 -9.02
N THR A 226 7.33 6.61 -8.96
CA THR A 226 7.67 7.82 -9.75
C THR A 226 8.94 8.52 -9.27
N PHE A 227 9.39 8.27 -8.03
CA PHE A 227 10.64 8.86 -7.52
C PHE A 227 11.88 8.18 -8.11
N THR A 228 12.97 8.94 -8.12
CA THR A 228 14.30 8.34 -8.27
C THR A 228 14.67 7.60 -7.00
N TRP A 229 15.08 6.35 -7.12
CA TRP A 229 15.48 5.51 -5.99
C TRP A 229 17.00 5.46 -5.89
N GLU A 230 17.54 5.76 -4.71
CA GLU A 230 18.97 5.65 -4.42
C GLU A 230 19.22 4.60 -3.35
N LEU A 231 20.12 3.65 -3.62
CA LEU A 231 20.49 2.62 -2.64
C LEU A 231 21.33 3.25 -1.52
N GLY A 232 20.83 3.12 -0.29
CA GLY A 232 21.51 3.55 0.93
C GLY A 232 22.32 2.43 1.59
N SER A 233 22.63 2.62 2.86
CA SER A 233 23.30 1.60 3.68
C SER A 233 22.35 0.47 4.09
N GLN A 234 22.88 -0.58 4.73
CA GLN A 234 22.05 -1.60 5.37
C GLN A 234 21.80 -1.23 6.82
N GLU A 235 20.54 -1.32 7.24
CA GLU A 235 20.09 -0.99 8.60
C GLU A 235 19.33 -2.16 9.22
N SER A 236 19.06 -2.10 10.52
CA SER A 236 18.20 -3.09 11.20
C SER A 236 16.99 -2.39 11.77
N VAL A 237 15.81 -2.79 11.30
CA VAL A 237 14.53 -2.30 11.82
C VAL A 237 14.06 -3.27 12.91
N SER A 238 13.66 -2.73 14.05
CA SER A 238 13.06 -3.54 15.12
C SER A 238 11.54 -3.61 14.87
N THR A 239 11.03 -4.83 14.79
CA THR A 239 9.60 -5.13 14.69
C THR A 239 9.23 -6.03 15.86
N ASP A 240 7.93 -6.27 16.09
CA ASP A 240 7.47 -7.21 17.12
C ASP A 240 7.95 -8.65 16.89
N ARG A 241 8.34 -8.97 15.64
CA ARG A 241 8.91 -10.26 15.24
C ARG A 241 10.43 -10.34 15.43
N GLY A 242 11.05 -9.27 15.91
CA GLY A 242 12.49 -9.14 16.11
C GLY A 242 13.14 -8.14 15.16
N ARG A 243 14.47 -8.23 15.04
CA ARG A 243 15.24 -7.32 14.19
C ARG A 243 15.39 -7.87 12.78
N ILE A 244 14.88 -7.12 11.81
CA ILE A 244 15.00 -7.45 10.39
C ILE A 244 16.12 -6.60 9.80
N LYS A 245 17.08 -7.25 9.13
CA LYS A 245 18.13 -6.56 8.39
C LYS A 245 17.56 -6.10 7.05
N CYS A 246 17.62 -4.80 6.79
CA CYS A 246 17.02 -4.17 5.63
C CYS A 246 18.09 -3.48 4.77
N GLN A 247 17.88 -3.51 3.47
CA GLN A 247 18.48 -2.55 2.55
C GLN A 247 17.69 -1.25 2.65
N VAL A 248 18.38 -0.12 2.82
CA VAL A 248 17.74 1.20 2.78
C VAL A 248 17.69 1.70 1.34
N ILE A 249 16.55 2.27 0.95
CA ILE A 249 16.38 2.95 -0.33
C ILE A 249 15.86 4.35 -0.05
N HIS A 250 16.52 5.39 -0.56
CA HIS A 250 16.07 6.77 -0.47
C HIS A 250 15.20 7.12 -1.68
N LEU A 251 14.06 7.73 -1.42
CA LEU A 251 13.17 8.28 -2.43
C LEU A 251 13.56 9.74 -2.66
N MET A 252 13.91 10.06 -3.90
CA MET A 252 14.46 11.36 -4.28
C MET A 252 13.53 12.05 -5.28
N ASP A 253 13.19 13.30 -4.99
CA ASP A 253 12.52 14.25 -5.89
C ASP A 253 13.45 15.44 -6.14
N ASN A 254 13.82 15.69 -7.40
CA ASN A 254 14.71 16.79 -7.78
C ASN A 254 15.99 16.91 -6.89
N SER A 255 16.61 15.78 -6.53
CA SER A 255 17.76 15.66 -5.62
C SER A 255 17.48 15.93 -4.12
N GLN A 256 16.23 16.14 -3.72
CA GLN A 256 15.81 16.20 -2.33
C GLN A 256 15.28 14.84 -1.88
N LYS A 257 15.73 14.37 -0.71
CA LYS A 257 15.18 13.17 -0.08
C LYS A 257 13.77 13.47 0.44
N VAL A 258 12.77 12.79 -0.09
CA VAL A 258 11.35 12.93 0.28
C VAL A 258 10.82 11.70 1.05
N GLY A 259 11.57 10.60 1.05
CA GLY A 259 11.20 9.41 1.79
C GLY A 259 12.31 8.37 1.89
N THR A 260 12.03 7.30 2.63
CA THR A 260 12.92 6.16 2.82
C THR A 260 12.10 4.87 2.86
N LEU A 261 12.60 3.84 2.17
CA LEU A 261 12.12 2.47 2.25
C LEU A 261 13.15 1.63 2.99
N TRP A 262 12.69 0.74 3.85
CA TRP A 262 13.48 -0.34 4.44
C TRP A 262 12.95 -1.66 3.90
N VAL A 263 13.76 -2.33 3.09
CA VAL A 263 13.31 -3.50 2.32
C VAL A 263 14.17 -4.72 2.65
N ASN A 264 13.56 -5.90 2.62
CA ASN A 264 14.24 -7.16 2.89
C ASN A 264 14.08 -8.10 1.70
N LYS A 265 15.10 -8.88 1.36
CA LYS A 265 15.11 -9.75 0.18
C LYS A 265 14.15 -10.95 0.28
N ASP A 266 13.79 -11.33 1.51
CA ASP A 266 12.98 -12.52 1.80
C ASP A 266 11.50 -12.14 2.03
N ILE A 267 11.19 -10.83 2.09
CA ILE A 267 9.86 -10.29 2.31
C ILE A 267 9.53 -9.33 1.16
N PRO A 268 8.54 -9.64 0.31
CA PRO A 268 8.19 -8.82 -0.85
C PRO A 268 7.43 -7.53 -0.49
N ILE A 269 7.20 -7.27 0.80
CA ILE A 269 6.61 -6.02 1.31
C ILE A 269 7.72 -5.20 1.98
N PRO A 270 7.83 -3.88 1.73
CA PRO A 270 8.70 -3.02 2.51
C PRO A 270 8.41 -3.18 4.01
N VAL A 271 9.46 -3.39 4.81
CA VAL A 271 9.37 -3.52 6.26
C VAL A 271 8.92 -2.19 6.88
N GLN A 272 9.39 -1.09 6.31
CA GLN A 272 8.94 0.25 6.68
C GLN A 272 9.06 1.19 5.49
N ILE A 273 8.14 2.15 5.41
CA ILE A 273 8.12 3.28 4.50
C ILE A 273 7.93 4.51 5.36
N VAL A 274 8.80 5.50 5.24
CA VAL A 274 8.61 6.83 5.84
C VAL A 274 8.66 7.86 4.74
N ARG A 275 7.64 8.71 4.65
CA ARG A 275 7.53 9.67 3.57
C ARG A 275 6.83 10.95 4.00
N SER A 276 7.21 12.06 3.39
CA SER A 276 6.49 13.33 3.46
C SER A 276 5.82 13.63 2.11
N TYR A 277 4.59 14.10 2.17
CA TYR A 277 3.82 14.65 1.05
C TYR A 277 3.65 16.13 1.29
N MET A 278 4.15 16.95 0.38
CA MET A 278 4.04 18.41 0.48
C MET A 278 3.49 18.98 -0.82
N SER A 279 2.30 19.56 -0.74
CA SER A 279 1.60 20.24 -1.83
C SER A 279 0.99 21.55 -1.33
N SER A 280 0.31 22.29 -2.21
CA SER A 280 -0.36 23.54 -1.83
C SER A 280 -1.52 23.35 -0.83
N TYR A 281 -2.04 22.14 -0.69
CA TYR A 281 -3.18 21.82 0.17
C TYR A 281 -2.91 20.65 1.12
N MET A 282 -1.73 20.04 1.10
CA MET A 282 -1.39 18.89 1.95
C MET A 282 0.05 18.98 2.44
N ASP A 283 0.24 18.82 3.73
CA ASP A 283 1.54 18.62 4.37
C ASP A 283 1.41 17.42 5.32
N LEU A 284 1.73 16.23 4.82
CA LEU A 284 1.41 14.97 5.47
C LEU A 284 2.65 14.11 5.57
N ASN A 285 3.00 13.66 6.77
CA ASN A 285 3.96 12.60 6.98
C ASN A 285 3.22 11.28 7.14
N VAL A 286 3.69 10.28 6.42
CA VAL A 286 3.12 8.93 6.42
C VAL A 286 4.23 7.94 6.73
N THR A 287 3.98 7.13 7.75
CA THR A 287 4.80 5.97 8.07
C THR A 287 3.95 4.73 7.85
N VAL A 288 4.42 3.79 7.03
CA VAL A 288 3.80 2.47 6.87
C VAL A 288 4.78 1.43 7.37
N THR A 289 4.38 0.61 8.33
CA THR A 289 5.23 -0.41 8.96
C THR A 289 4.61 -1.78 8.77
N LEU A 290 5.42 -2.75 8.33
CA LEU A 290 5.00 -4.15 8.25
C LEU A 290 4.93 -4.75 9.66
N VAL A 291 3.73 -5.13 10.07
CA VAL A 291 3.48 -5.85 11.33
C VAL A 291 3.71 -7.34 11.13
N SER A 292 3.27 -7.85 9.98
CA SER A 292 3.01 -9.26 9.79
C SER A 292 3.18 -9.68 8.34
N TYR A 293 3.88 -10.78 8.08
CA TYR A 293 3.94 -11.45 6.77
C TYR A 293 3.97 -12.97 6.95
N GLN A 294 3.09 -13.70 6.25
CA GLN A 294 2.94 -15.15 6.31
C GLN A 294 2.64 -15.71 4.91
N VAL A 295 3.13 -16.92 4.63
CA VAL A 295 2.89 -17.70 3.40
C VAL A 295 2.65 -19.16 3.78
#